data_AF-A0A835RTG9-F1
#
_entry.id   AF-A0A835RTG9-F1
#
_cell.length_a   1.000
_cell.length_b   1.000
_cell.length_c   1.000
_cell.angle_alpha   90.00
_cell.angle_beta   90.00
_cell.angle_gamma   90.00
#
_symmetry.space_group_name_H-M   'P 1'
#
loop_
_entity.id
_entity.type
_entity.pdbx_description
1 polymer ?
#
loop_
_entity_poly.entity_id
_entity_poly.type
_entity_poly.pdbx_seq_one_letter_code
_entity_poly.pdbx_strand_id
1 'polypeptide(L)'
;MRVKRQKRHRKVVRFYSACFGFREPYKVLCDGTFIHHLLVHGLTPADDSLSHLLGARVLLFTTRCIVSELKSLGESHIEAVEAANQLLMARCDHEKRVSAETCLHSIIGESNSEHFFLATEDCEIRKKFQEAPNPLSCKRKKQNENTTVINNQDTEAGGVRKKKRSRRRKRDHKETTQ
;
A
#
# COMPACT_ATOMS: atom_id res chain seq x y z
N MET A 1 -1.24 -8.02 -17.14
CA MET A 1 -1.58 -7.01 -16.09
C MET A 1 -0.60 -7.01 -14.90
N ARG A 2 -0.03 -8.15 -14.49
CA ARG A 2 0.91 -8.31 -13.36
C ARG A 2 2.19 -7.46 -13.44
N VAL A 3 2.89 -7.46 -14.59
CA VAL A 3 4.14 -6.69 -14.81
C VAL A 3 3.91 -5.17 -14.70
N LYS A 4 2.73 -4.67 -15.14
CA LYS A 4 2.37 -3.25 -15.02
C LYS A 4 2.19 -2.85 -13.55
N ARG A 5 1.58 -3.71 -12.72
CA ARG A 5 1.38 -3.48 -11.28
C ARG A 5 2.71 -3.45 -10.52
N GLN A 6 3.57 -4.43 -10.77
CA GLN A 6 4.91 -4.50 -10.18
C GLN A 6 5.76 -3.26 -10.53
N LYS A 7 5.74 -2.82 -11.79
CA LYS A 7 6.43 -1.58 -12.22
C LYS A 7 5.90 -0.34 -11.51
N ARG A 8 4.61 -0.29 -11.17
CA ARG A 8 4.02 0.81 -10.41
C ARG A 8 4.51 0.81 -8.96
N HIS A 9 4.47 -0.33 -8.28
CA HIS A 9 4.94 -0.43 -6.89
C HIS A 9 6.43 -0.09 -6.78
N ARG A 10 7.28 -0.62 -7.68
CA ARG A 10 8.71 -0.26 -7.74
C ARG A 10 8.95 1.24 -7.87
N LYS A 11 8.12 1.95 -8.64
CA LYS A 11 8.23 3.43 -8.76
C LYS A 11 7.87 4.14 -7.45
N VAL A 12 6.83 3.65 -6.75
CA VAL A 12 6.40 4.21 -5.46
C VAL A 12 7.47 3.96 -4.39
N VAL A 13 7.99 2.73 -4.31
CA VAL A 13 9.08 2.38 -3.38
C VAL A 13 10.32 3.23 -3.64
N ARG A 14 10.71 3.42 -4.92
CA ARG A 14 11.83 4.31 -5.29
C ARG A 14 11.60 5.76 -4.87
N PHE A 15 10.37 6.26 -5.00
CA PHE A 15 10.01 7.61 -4.53
C PHE A 15 10.22 7.73 -3.01
N TYR A 16 9.71 6.76 -2.24
CA TYR A 16 9.91 6.77 -0.78
C TYR A 16 11.36 6.57 -0.36
N SER A 17 12.12 5.79 -1.10
CA SER A 17 13.55 5.61 -0.84
C SER A 17 14.34 6.91 -1.08
N ALA A 18 14.00 7.64 -2.14
CA ALA A 18 14.69 8.87 -2.51
C ALA A 18 14.29 10.08 -1.64
N CYS A 19 13.00 10.23 -1.31
CA CYS A 19 12.49 11.42 -0.63
C CYS A 19 12.40 11.27 0.89
N PHE A 20 12.19 10.03 1.39
CA PHE A 20 11.90 9.78 2.80
C PHE A 20 12.89 8.82 3.45
N GLY A 21 13.96 8.42 2.75
CA GLY A 21 15.05 7.64 3.35
C GLY A 21 14.73 6.16 3.59
N PHE A 22 13.68 5.60 2.98
CA PHE A 22 13.39 4.17 3.07
C PHE A 22 14.54 3.37 2.43
N ARG A 23 15.18 2.49 3.19
CA ARG A 23 16.29 1.66 2.73
C ARG A 23 15.98 0.18 2.84
N GLU A 24 16.64 -0.60 2.00
CA GLU A 24 16.59 -2.05 2.08
C GLU A 24 17.39 -2.57 3.29
N PRO A 25 16.93 -3.63 3.98
CA PRO A 25 15.69 -4.36 3.74
C PRO A 25 14.46 -3.55 4.18
N TYR A 26 13.43 -3.52 3.33
CA TYR A 26 12.23 -2.74 3.60
C TYR A 26 11.40 -3.37 4.71
N LYS A 27 11.16 -2.61 5.77
CA LYS A 27 10.35 -3.04 6.91
C LYS A 27 8.86 -2.87 6.57
N VAL A 28 8.10 -3.94 6.60
CA VAL A 28 6.65 -3.94 6.33
C VAL A 28 5.92 -4.38 7.59
N LEU A 29 5.09 -3.50 8.13
CA LEU A 29 4.22 -3.77 9.26
C LEU A 29 2.91 -4.39 8.76
N CYS A 30 2.67 -5.64 9.12
CA CYS A 30 1.52 -6.44 8.74
C CYS A 30 0.42 -6.33 9.79
N ASP A 31 -0.77 -5.98 9.32
CA ASP A 31 -2.01 -6.01 10.08
C ASP A 31 -2.62 -7.42 10.11
N GLY A 32 -3.48 -7.70 11.09
CA GLY A 32 -4.12 -9.00 11.25
C GLY A 32 -5.00 -9.38 10.06
N THR A 33 -5.68 -8.39 9.49
CA THR A 33 -6.49 -8.55 8.27
C THR A 33 -5.65 -9.00 7.08
N PHE A 34 -4.45 -8.44 6.93
CA PHE A 34 -3.53 -8.79 5.85
C PHE A 34 -2.95 -10.19 6.04
N ILE A 35 -2.61 -10.57 7.27
CA ILE A 35 -2.11 -11.92 7.59
C ILE A 35 -3.18 -12.97 7.24
N HIS A 36 -4.44 -12.74 7.61
CA HIS A 36 -5.53 -13.62 7.22
C HIS A 36 -5.69 -13.70 5.70
N HIS A 37 -5.62 -12.57 4.99
CA HIS A 37 -5.68 -12.54 3.53
C HIS A 37 -4.54 -13.34 2.87
N LEU A 38 -3.32 -13.31 3.43
CA LEU A 38 -2.21 -14.12 2.93
C LEU A 38 -2.50 -15.62 3.01
N LEU A 39 -3.13 -16.08 4.10
CA LEU A 39 -3.51 -17.47 4.29
C LEU A 39 -4.61 -17.90 3.32
N VAL A 40 -5.68 -17.11 3.22
CA VAL A 40 -6.82 -17.38 2.33
C VAL A 40 -6.39 -17.50 0.87
N HIS A 41 -5.38 -16.73 0.45
CA HIS A 41 -4.86 -16.75 -0.92
C HIS A 41 -3.63 -17.64 -1.13
N GLY A 42 -3.17 -18.37 -0.12
CA GLY A 42 -2.03 -19.27 -0.23
C GLY A 42 -0.74 -18.56 -0.62
N LEU A 43 -0.51 -17.35 -0.11
CA LEU A 43 0.65 -16.50 -0.43
C LEU A 43 1.84 -16.73 0.53
N THR A 44 1.89 -17.89 1.19
CA THR A 44 3.00 -18.32 2.05
C THR A 44 4.10 -18.97 1.19
N PRO A 45 5.37 -18.52 1.24
CA PRO A 45 5.97 -17.47 2.09
C PRO A 45 5.64 -16.04 1.65
N ALA A 46 5.22 -15.20 2.62
CA ALA A 46 4.83 -13.82 2.37
C ALA A 46 6.03 -12.93 1.97
N ASP A 47 7.22 -13.25 2.49
CA ASP A 47 8.46 -12.53 2.20
C ASP A 47 8.83 -12.58 0.71
N ASP A 48 8.73 -13.75 0.09
CA ASP A 48 9.05 -13.94 -1.33
C ASP A 48 8.04 -13.21 -2.23
N SER A 49 6.76 -13.32 -1.88
CA SER A 49 5.68 -12.65 -2.60
C SER A 49 5.86 -11.14 -2.59
N LEU A 50 6.18 -10.55 -1.44
CA LEU A 50 6.41 -9.12 -1.29
C LEU A 50 7.75 -8.69 -1.89
N SER A 51 8.80 -9.50 -1.74
CA SER A 51 10.11 -9.22 -2.32
C SER A 51 10.04 -9.19 -3.85
N HIS A 52 9.29 -10.10 -4.45
CA HIS A 52 9.02 -10.07 -5.88
C HIS A 52 8.19 -8.84 -6.27
N LEU A 53 7.18 -8.46 -5.48
CA LEU A 53 6.30 -7.33 -5.77
C LEU A 53 7.02 -5.98 -5.72
N LEU A 54 7.79 -5.76 -4.66
CA LEU A 54 8.55 -4.52 -4.41
C LEU A 54 9.89 -4.51 -5.14
N GLY A 55 10.40 -5.69 -5.51
CA GLY A 55 11.64 -5.84 -6.26
C GLY A 55 12.90 -5.63 -5.44
N ALA A 56 12.84 -5.93 -4.15
CA ALA A 56 13.82 -5.63 -3.11
C ALA A 56 13.62 -6.59 -1.94
N ARG A 57 14.59 -6.67 -1.03
CA ARG A 57 14.44 -7.48 0.20
C ARG A 57 13.45 -6.84 1.16
N VAL A 58 12.59 -7.66 1.75
CA VAL A 58 11.54 -7.24 2.68
C VAL A 58 11.71 -7.98 4.01
N LEU A 59 11.41 -7.28 5.10
CA LEU A 59 11.26 -7.86 6.43
C LEU A 59 9.84 -7.58 6.91
N LEU A 60 9.13 -8.63 7.28
CA LEU A 60 7.77 -8.54 7.80
C LEU A 60 7.76 -8.43 9.31
N PHE A 61 6.99 -7.47 9.80
CA PHE A 61 6.80 -7.18 11.21
C PHE A 61 5.33 -7.28 11.60
N THR A 62 5.05 -7.67 12.83
CA THR A 62 3.74 -7.56 13.48
C THR A 62 3.90 -6.95 14.87
N THR A 63 2.80 -6.62 15.55
CA THR A 63 2.82 -6.03 16.89
C THR A 63 2.14 -6.95 17.88
N ARG A 64 2.49 -6.80 19.17
CA ARG A 64 1.83 -7.54 20.25
C ARG A 64 0.34 -7.26 20.33
N CYS A 65 -0.07 -6.02 20.05
CA CYS A 65 -1.48 -5.62 20.04
C CYS A 65 -2.25 -6.33 18.92
N ILE A 66 -1.70 -6.39 17.69
CA ILE A 66 -2.34 -7.07 16.55
C ILE A 66 -2.45 -8.57 16.81
N VAL A 67 -1.39 -9.21 17.33
CA VAL A 67 -1.45 -10.63 17.70
C VAL A 67 -2.51 -10.88 18.78
N SER A 68 -2.65 -9.96 19.74
CA SER A 68 -3.67 -10.07 20.79
C SER A 68 -5.09 -9.86 20.25
N GLU A 69 -5.25 -8.97 19.27
CA GLU A 69 -6.52 -8.76 18.57
C GLU A 69 -6.92 -10.00 17.78
N LEU A 70 -6.00 -10.59 17.00
CA LEU A 70 -6.23 -11.85 16.29
C LEU A 70 -6.63 -12.99 17.25
N LYS A 71 -5.98 -13.10 18.41
CA LYS A 71 -6.35 -14.08 19.44
C LYS A 71 -7.77 -13.86 19.98
N SER A 72 -8.22 -12.60 20.05
CA SER A 72 -9.56 -12.28 20.55
C SER A 72 -10.68 -12.61 19.55
N LEU A 73 -10.36 -12.77 18.26
CA LEU A 73 -11.31 -13.19 17.23
C LEU A 73 -11.69 -14.69 17.31
N GLY A 74 -10.94 -15.48 18.09
CA GLY A 74 -11.28 -16.87 18.40
C GLY A 74 -10.67 -17.90 17.45
N GLU A 75 -11.23 -19.11 17.47
CA GLU A 75 -10.64 -20.32 16.87
C GLU A 75 -10.50 -20.26 15.35
N SER A 76 -11.35 -19.49 14.67
CA SER A 76 -11.31 -19.29 13.21
C SER A 76 -10.04 -18.61 12.73
N HIS A 77 -9.25 -18.01 13.63
CA HIS A 77 -8.03 -17.27 13.31
C HIS A 77 -6.77 -17.86 13.96
N ILE A 78 -6.81 -19.12 14.44
CA ILE A 78 -5.63 -19.78 15.05
C ILE A 78 -4.45 -19.80 14.08
N GLU A 79 -4.68 -20.20 12.83
CA GLU A 79 -3.63 -20.23 11.80
C GLU A 79 -3.04 -18.83 11.55
N ALA A 80 -3.88 -17.79 11.59
CA ALA A 80 -3.43 -16.41 11.44
C ALA A 80 -2.57 -15.96 12.64
N VAL A 81 -2.91 -16.39 13.86
CA VAL A 81 -2.10 -16.14 15.05
C VAL A 81 -0.74 -16.85 14.94
N GLU A 82 -0.73 -18.11 14.49
CA GLU A 82 0.52 -18.87 14.27
C GLU A 82 1.41 -18.21 13.22
N ALA A 83 0.84 -17.83 12.08
CA ALA A 83 1.55 -17.09 11.04
C ALA A 83 2.08 -15.75 11.55
N ALA A 84 1.31 -15.02 12.35
CA ALA A 84 1.74 -13.76 12.95
C ALA A 84 2.92 -13.95 13.91
N ASN A 85 2.95 -15.03 14.69
CA ASN A 85 4.07 -15.33 15.60
C ASN A 85 5.37 -15.70 14.88
N GLN A 86 5.31 -16.11 13.61
CA GLN A 86 6.50 -16.38 12.79
C GLN A 86 7.14 -15.09 12.24
N LEU A 87 6.41 -13.96 12.25
CA LEU A 87 6.92 -12.65 11.81
C LEU A 87 7.76 -11.98 12.89
N LEU A 88 8.57 -10.99 12.50
CA LEU A 88 9.35 -10.21 13.45
C LEU A 88 8.42 -9.34 14.33
N MET A 89 8.75 -9.19 15.61
CA MET A 89 7.93 -8.42 16.53
C MET A 89 8.41 -6.96 16.61
N ALA A 90 7.57 -6.03 16.14
CA ALA A 90 7.75 -4.60 16.40
C ALA A 90 7.38 -4.27 17.84
N ARG A 91 8.20 -3.43 18.48
CA ARG A 91 7.95 -2.94 19.84
C ARG A 91 6.86 -1.87 19.81
N CYS A 92 5.92 -1.98 20.73
CA CYS A 92 4.84 -1.01 20.94
C CYS A 92 4.77 -0.68 22.42
N ASP A 93 4.69 0.61 22.76
CA ASP A 93 4.78 1.10 24.14
C ASP A 93 3.40 1.18 24.80
N HIS A 94 2.58 0.13 24.63
CA HIS A 94 1.25 0.03 25.23
C HIS A 94 1.28 -0.92 26.42
N GLU A 95 0.90 -0.42 27.60
CA GLU A 95 0.79 -1.25 28.81
C GLU A 95 -0.43 -2.18 28.76
N LYS A 96 -1.53 -1.70 28.19
CA LYS A 96 -2.77 -2.46 27.96
C LYS A 96 -2.96 -2.73 26.48
N ARG A 97 -3.69 -3.81 26.15
CA ARG A 97 -4.10 -4.09 24.77
C ARG A 97 -4.92 -2.91 24.24
N VAL A 98 -4.44 -2.28 23.17
CA VAL A 98 -5.16 -1.27 22.39
C VAL A 98 -5.60 -1.90 21.07
N SER A 99 -6.53 -1.25 20.37
CA SER A 99 -6.93 -1.67 19.02
C SER A 99 -5.75 -1.63 18.05
N ALA A 100 -5.79 -2.46 17.00
CA ALA A 100 -4.75 -2.47 15.97
C ALA A 100 -4.54 -1.08 15.37
N GLU A 101 -5.62 -0.34 15.10
CA GLU A 101 -5.54 1.02 14.56
C GLU A 101 -4.71 1.97 15.45
N THR A 102 -5.04 2.05 16.73
CA THR A 102 -4.31 2.93 17.67
C THR A 102 -2.86 2.48 17.82
N CYS A 103 -2.61 1.17 17.83
CA CYS A 103 -1.26 0.63 17.89
C CYS A 103 -0.42 1.02 16.67
N LEU A 104 -0.98 0.87 15.46
CA LEU A 104 -0.32 1.21 14.21
C LEU A 104 0.00 2.71 14.15
N HIS A 105 -0.93 3.55 14.62
CA HIS A 105 -0.73 5.00 14.64
C HIS A 105 0.37 5.40 15.62
N SER A 106 0.48 4.74 16.78
CA SER A 106 1.56 4.98 17.74
C SER A 106 2.94 4.62 17.17
N ILE A 107 3.06 3.49 16.45
CA ILE A 107 4.35 3.02 15.91
C ILE A 107 4.81 3.85 14.72
N ILE A 108 3.91 4.12 13.77
CA ILE A 108 4.26 4.89 12.56
C ILE A 108 4.36 6.38 12.92
N GLY A 109 3.50 6.88 13.80
CA GLY A 109 3.44 8.29 14.15
C GLY A 109 3.22 9.21 12.94
N GLU A 110 3.56 10.48 13.11
CA GLU A 110 3.45 11.48 12.05
C GLU A 110 4.62 11.41 11.07
N SER A 111 5.84 11.18 11.58
CA SER A 111 7.08 11.26 10.81
C SER A 111 7.61 9.90 10.31
N ASN A 112 7.10 8.77 10.82
CA ASN A 112 7.56 7.42 10.48
C ASN A 112 9.09 7.29 10.52
N SER A 113 9.66 7.55 11.70
CA SER A 113 11.11 7.53 11.96
C SER A 113 11.76 6.19 11.61
N GLU A 114 11.06 5.08 11.85
CA GLU A 114 11.55 3.73 11.58
C GLU A 114 11.38 3.30 10.11
N HIS A 115 10.69 4.11 9.30
CA HIS A 115 10.42 3.89 7.89
C HIS A 115 9.68 2.57 7.60
N PHE A 116 8.59 2.32 8.32
CA PHE A 116 7.71 1.18 8.08
C PHE A 116 6.78 1.43 6.88
N PHE A 117 6.63 0.42 6.03
CA PHE A 117 5.49 0.32 5.13
C PHE A 117 4.33 -0.36 5.85
N LEU A 118 3.10 0.10 5.63
CA LEU A 118 1.90 -0.54 6.19
C LEU A 118 1.28 -1.49 5.19
N ALA A 119 1.02 -2.74 5.60
CA ALA A 119 0.26 -3.73 4.88
C ALA A 119 -1.03 -4.06 5.64
N THR A 120 -2.15 -3.49 5.16
CA THR A 120 -3.49 -3.68 5.72
C THR A 120 -4.52 -3.78 4.59
N GLU A 121 -5.52 -4.64 4.76
CA GLU A 121 -6.69 -4.70 3.88
C GLU A 121 -7.78 -3.72 4.33
N ASP A 122 -7.77 -3.29 5.59
CA ASP A 122 -8.74 -2.36 6.16
C ASP A 122 -8.71 -1.00 5.42
N CYS A 123 -9.87 -0.60 4.90
CA CYS A 123 -10.03 0.62 4.14
C CYS A 123 -10.02 1.88 5.01
N GLU A 124 -10.48 1.80 6.26
CA GLU A 124 -10.55 2.92 7.18
C GLU A 124 -9.16 3.23 7.74
N ILE A 125 -8.41 2.21 8.15
CA ILE A 125 -7.00 2.37 8.55
C ILE A 125 -6.22 3.02 7.41
N ARG A 126 -6.36 2.49 6.19
CA ARG A 126 -5.67 3.02 5.01
C ARG A 126 -6.01 4.48 4.69
N LYS A 127 -7.26 4.91 4.89
CA LYS A 127 -7.66 6.32 4.68
C LYS A 127 -7.01 7.23 5.72
N LYS A 128 -7.04 6.85 6.99
CA LYS A 128 -6.41 7.63 8.08
C LYS A 128 -4.92 7.85 7.85
N PHE A 129 -4.20 6.80 7.43
CA PHE A 129 -2.79 6.93 7.06
C PHE A 129 -2.55 7.71 5.75
N GLN A 130 -3.56 7.93 4.90
CA GLN A 130 -3.45 8.79 3.71
C GLN A 130 -3.85 10.24 3.95
N GLU A 131 -4.43 10.57 5.10
CA GLU A 131 -4.82 11.95 5.43
C GLU A 131 -3.75 12.66 6.24
N ALA A 132 -3.03 11.91 7.08
CA ALA A 132 -1.91 12.42 7.86
C ALA A 132 -0.73 12.88 6.97
N PRO A 133 0.11 13.83 7.44
CA PRO A 133 1.33 14.28 6.74
C PRO A 133 2.46 13.23 6.77
N ASN A 134 2.10 11.95 6.80
CA ASN A 134 3.06 10.87 6.90
C ASN A 134 3.60 10.48 5.51
N PRO A 135 4.78 9.84 5.45
CA PRO A 135 5.31 9.33 4.19
C PRO A 135 4.40 8.32 3.52
N LEU A 136 3.43 7.68 4.17
CA LEU A 136 2.52 6.73 3.50
C LEU A 136 1.37 7.45 2.74
N SER A 137 1.22 8.76 2.96
CA SER A 137 0.25 9.65 2.34
C SER A 137 0.63 10.05 0.91
N CYS A 138 0.82 9.07 0.03
CA CYS A 138 0.73 9.35 -1.40
C CYS A 138 -0.74 9.37 -1.82
N LYS A 139 -1.37 10.54 -1.82
CA LYS A 139 -2.71 10.73 -2.41
C LYS A 139 -2.71 10.09 -3.79
N ARG A 140 -3.52 9.03 -3.99
CA ARG A 140 -3.71 8.44 -5.31
C ARG A 140 -4.16 9.56 -6.23
N LYS A 141 -3.40 9.82 -7.31
CA LYS A 141 -3.92 10.59 -8.43
C LYS A 141 -5.21 9.91 -8.88
N LYS A 142 -6.35 10.56 -8.64
CA LYS A 142 -7.68 10.06 -9.00
C LYS A 142 -7.63 9.64 -10.47
N GLN A 143 -7.72 8.34 -10.72
CA GLN A 143 -8.06 7.87 -12.05
C GLN A 143 -9.54 8.20 -12.18
N ASN A 144 -9.92 8.97 -13.21
CA ASN A 144 -11.34 9.24 -13.46
C ASN A 144 -12.04 7.90 -13.67
N GLU A 145 -12.72 7.43 -12.64
CA GLU A 145 -13.71 6.37 -12.73
C GLU A 145 -14.97 7.03 -13.29
N ASN A 146 -15.03 7.11 -14.62
CA ASN A 146 -16.30 7.28 -15.30
C ASN A 146 -17.03 5.94 -15.19
N THR A 147 -17.75 5.75 -14.10
CA THR A 147 -18.79 4.73 -14.02
C THR A 147 -19.94 5.21 -14.91
N THR A 148 -19.96 4.71 -16.14
CA THR A 148 -21.15 4.75 -17.00
C THR A 148 -22.18 3.84 -16.36
N VAL A 149 -23.11 4.43 -15.60
CA VAL A 149 -24.41 3.83 -15.32
C VAL A 149 -25.13 3.82 -16.67
N ILE A 150 -25.34 2.63 -17.23
CA ILE A 150 -26.24 2.43 -18.36
C ILE A 150 -27.64 2.45 -17.76
N ASN A 151 -28.36 3.55 -17.92
CA ASN A 151 -29.81 3.54 -17.92
C ASN A 151 -30.27 4.14 -19.25
N ASN A 152 -30.92 3.29 -20.03
CA ASN A 152 -31.56 3.66 -21.29
C ASN A 152 -32.70 4.64 -21.00
N GLN A 153 -32.71 5.77 -21.69
CA GLN A 153 -33.92 6.42 -22.20
C GLN A 153 -33.52 7.55 -23.16
N ASP A 154 -34.12 7.49 -24.34
CA ASP A 154 -33.92 8.37 -25.48
C ASP A 154 -34.35 9.81 -25.17
N THR A 155 -33.59 10.81 -25.66
CA THR A 155 -34.10 11.97 -26.42
C THR A 155 -32.98 12.97 -26.78
N GLU A 156 -32.94 13.25 -28.08
CA GLU A 156 -32.45 14.37 -28.90
C GLU A 156 -31.50 15.50 -28.41
N ALA A 157 -30.58 15.79 -29.33
CA ALA A 157 -30.04 17.08 -29.78
C ALA A 157 -29.11 17.94 -28.88
N GLY A 158 -27.99 18.37 -29.48
CA GLY A 158 -27.24 19.57 -29.07
C GLY A 158 -25.77 19.32 -28.74
N GLY A 159 -24.86 19.58 -29.69
CA GLY A 159 -23.43 19.34 -29.54
C GLY A 159 -22.67 20.47 -28.84
N VAL A 160 -21.50 20.16 -28.27
CA VAL A 160 -20.32 21.05 -28.20
C VAL A 160 -19.03 20.20 -28.17
N ARG A 161 -18.17 20.41 -29.16
CA ARG A 161 -16.82 19.81 -29.28
C ARG A 161 -15.89 20.33 -28.18
N LYS A 162 -15.21 19.44 -27.44
CA LYS A 162 -14.04 19.80 -26.60
C LYS A 162 -12.76 19.12 -27.09
N LYS A 163 -11.74 19.96 -27.33
CA LYS A 163 -10.47 19.74 -28.04
C LYS A 163 -9.59 18.60 -27.47
N LYS A 164 -9.13 17.69 -28.33
CA LYS A 164 -7.99 16.78 -28.07
C LYS A 164 -6.68 17.56 -28.09
N ARG A 165 -5.96 17.65 -26.96
CA ARG A 165 -4.57 18.11 -26.91
C ARG A 165 -3.63 16.99 -27.35
N SER A 166 -3.16 17.06 -28.59
CA SER A 166 -2.05 16.28 -29.13
C SER A 166 -0.72 16.74 -28.51
N ARG A 167 0.07 15.83 -27.94
CA ARG A 167 1.45 16.10 -27.50
C ARG A 167 2.41 15.66 -28.60
N ARG A 168 2.87 16.65 -29.38
CA ARG A 168 3.91 16.52 -30.41
C ARG A 168 5.28 16.38 -29.71
N ARG A 169 5.98 15.26 -29.93
CA ARG A 169 7.39 15.09 -29.54
C ARG A 169 8.25 15.88 -30.53
N LYS A 170 9.01 16.87 -30.07
CA LYS A 170 10.12 17.44 -30.86
C LYS A 170 11.31 16.49 -30.76
N ARG A 171 11.78 16.01 -31.92
CA ARG A 171 13.11 15.42 -32.11
C ARG A 171 14.00 16.57 -32.53
N ASP A 172 15.01 16.89 -31.73
CA ASP A 172 16.05 17.83 -32.14
C ASP A 172 17.11 17.03 -32.92
N HIS A 173 17.19 17.28 -34.22
CA HIS A 173 18.34 16.93 -35.05
C HIS A 173 19.32 18.09 -34.98
N LYS A 174 20.55 17.82 -34.54
CA LYS A 174 21.68 18.74 -34.66
C LYS A 174 22.50 18.30 -35.86
N GLU A 175 22.28 18.92 -37.01
CA GLU A 175 23.24 18.98 -38.11
C GLU A 175 24.12 20.22 -37.90
N THR A 176 25.42 20.07 -38.07
CA THR A 176 26.38 21.17 -38.15
C THR A 176 27.22 20.90 -39.38
N THR A 177 27.05 21.75 -40.38
CA THR A 177 27.81 21.77 -41.63
C THR A 177 28.90 22.81 -41.50
N GLN A 178 30.14 22.43 -41.82
CA GLN A 178 31.02 23.07 -42.79
C GLN A 178 32.12 22.08 -43.16
#